data_AF-X1HH61-F1
#
_entry.id   AF-X1HH61-F1
#
_cell.length_a   1.000
_cell.length_b   1.000
_cell.length_c   1.000
_cell.angle_alpha   90.00
_cell.angle_beta   90.00
_cell.angle_gamma   90.00
#
_symmetry.space_group_name_H-M   'P 1'
#
loop_
_entity.id
_entity.type
_entity.pdbx_description
1 polymer ?
#
loop_
_entity_poly.entity_id
_entity_poly.type
_entity_poly.pdbx_seq_one_letter_code
_entity_poly.pdbx_strand_id
1 'polypeptide(L)'
;TLNFFIMTNSKNIGNRKINNKKFKDEIIQLSHGDGGIKTGELINNLLLKYFGNEILNKLEDSAVLNCSRKKIAYTTDSFVVNPIFFPGGDIGKLSICGTINDLVTTGCTPLAISLSFILEEGFPVSDFKKILLLK
;
A
#
# COMPACT_ATOMS: atom_id res chain seq x y z
N THR A 1 -5.02 -4.25 10.85
CA THR A 1 -3.90 -4.38 9.90
C THR A 1 -4.46 -4.55 8.51
N LEU A 2 -4.14 -3.66 7.57
CA LEU A 2 -4.51 -3.85 6.16
C LEU A 2 -3.27 -4.14 5.33
N ASN A 3 -3.27 -5.27 4.62
CA ASN A 3 -2.17 -5.69 3.76
C ASN A 3 -2.53 -5.42 2.28
N PHE A 4 -1.64 -4.76 1.54
CA PHE A 4 -1.75 -4.48 0.11
C PHE A 4 -0.56 -5.03 -0.63
N PHE A 5 -0.68 -5.11 -1.94
CA PHE A 5 0.37 -5.56 -2.85
C PHE A 5 0.46 -4.61 -4.04
N ILE A 6 1.63 -4.01 -4.25
CA ILE A 6 1.93 -3.00 -5.28
C ILE A 6 3.03 -3.53 -6.17
N MET A 7 2.83 -3.52 -7.49
CA MET A 7 3.84 -3.95 -8.46
C MET A 7 4.71 -2.77 -8.89
N THR A 8 6.03 -2.93 -8.96
CA THR A 8 7.01 -1.84 -9.18
C THR A 8 7.31 -1.55 -10.65
N ASN A 9 6.59 -2.14 -11.61
CA ASN A 9 6.78 -1.78 -13.02
C ASN A 9 5.49 -1.73 -13.84
N SER A 10 5.38 -0.62 -14.59
CA SER A 10 4.25 -0.19 -15.41
C SER A 10 4.00 -1.12 -16.60
N LYS A 11 2.81 -1.71 -16.67
CA LYS A 11 1.96 -1.76 -17.87
C LYS A 11 0.61 -2.40 -17.57
N ASN A 12 -0.41 -1.84 -18.20
CA ASN A 12 -1.83 -2.16 -18.19
C ASN A 12 -2.64 -1.68 -16.98
N ILE A 13 -3.22 -0.50 -17.18
CA ILE A 13 -4.45 -0.07 -16.53
C ILE A 13 -5.57 -0.91 -17.15
N GLY A 14 -5.81 -2.10 -16.59
CA GLY A 14 -6.99 -2.89 -16.91
C GLY A 14 -8.26 -2.11 -16.59
N ASN A 15 -9.09 -1.87 -17.61
CA ASN A 15 -10.37 -1.16 -17.53
C ASN A 15 -11.39 -1.92 -16.67
N ARG A 16 -11.31 -1.79 -15.34
CA ARG A 16 -12.46 -1.96 -14.45
C ARG A 16 -12.94 -0.58 -14.03
N LYS A 17 -14.26 -0.36 -14.05
CA LYS A 17 -14.91 0.85 -13.51
C LYS A 17 -14.50 0.99 -12.04
N ILE A 18 -13.49 1.81 -11.78
CA ILE A 18 -13.17 2.24 -10.42
C ILE A 18 -14.44 2.95 -9.93
N ASN A 19 -15.07 2.39 -8.89
CA ASN A 19 -16.16 3.07 -8.23
C ASN A 19 -15.59 4.36 -7.65
N ASN A 20 -15.85 5.49 -8.31
CA ASN A 20 -15.36 6.82 -7.91
C ASN A 20 -16.08 7.37 -6.66
N LYS A 21 -16.51 6.48 -5.76
CA LYS A 21 -17.16 6.87 -4.51
C LYS A 21 -16.07 7.47 -3.62
N LYS A 22 -16.23 8.75 -3.25
CA LYS A 22 -15.28 9.45 -2.39
C LYS A 22 -15.30 8.82 -0.99
N PHE A 23 -14.14 8.45 -0.44
CA PHE A 23 -14.02 8.06 0.97
C PHE A 23 -14.42 9.24 1.87
N LYS A 24 -15.41 9.03 2.76
CA LYS A 24 -16.12 10.10 3.47
C LYS A 24 -15.61 10.38 4.87
N ASP A 25 -15.10 9.37 5.58
CA ASP A 25 -14.66 9.56 6.96
C ASP A 25 -13.42 10.48 7.03
N GLU A 26 -13.38 11.31 8.07
CA GLU A 26 -12.29 12.27 8.32
C GLU A 26 -11.18 11.69 9.18
N ILE A 27 -11.51 10.68 9.99
CA ILE A 27 -10.60 9.97 10.89
C ILE A 27 -10.68 8.46 10.67
N ILE A 28 -9.58 7.76 10.98
CA ILE A 28 -9.58 6.31 11.10
C ILE A 28 -10.36 5.92 12.36
N GLN A 29 -11.08 4.80 12.28
CA GLN A 29 -11.97 4.26 13.30
C GLN A 29 -11.67 2.78 13.41
N LEU A 30 -11.98 2.15 14.55
CA LEU A 30 -11.79 0.70 14.70
C LEU A 30 -12.53 -0.11 13.63
N SER A 31 -13.70 0.36 13.20
CA SER A 31 -14.50 -0.26 12.13
C SER A 31 -13.85 -0.23 10.74
N HIS A 32 -12.77 0.53 10.54
CA HIS A 32 -11.97 0.45 9.31
C HIS A 32 -10.98 -0.72 9.31
N GLY A 33 -10.84 -1.46 10.43
CA GLY A 33 -9.93 -2.59 10.59
C GLY A 33 -10.60 -3.88 11.07
N ASP A 34 -11.93 -3.94 11.11
CA ASP A 34 -12.72 -5.08 11.60
C ASP A 34 -13.05 -6.14 10.53
N GLY A 35 -12.70 -5.89 9.26
CA GLY A 35 -13.04 -6.75 8.13
C GLY A 35 -14.45 -6.56 7.56
N GLY A 36 -15.24 -5.63 8.10
CA GLY A 36 -16.61 -5.34 7.70
C GLY A 36 -16.74 -4.34 6.56
N ILE A 37 -17.92 -3.72 6.47
CA ILE A 37 -18.29 -2.79 5.39
C ILE A 37 -17.32 -1.61 5.32
N LYS A 38 -16.98 -1.01 6.47
CA LYS A 38 -16.08 0.14 6.55
C LYS A 38 -14.64 -0.21 6.17
N THR A 39 -14.17 -1.40 6.53
CA THR A 39 -12.89 -1.93 6.01
C THR A 39 -12.92 -2.02 4.48
N GLY A 40 -14.00 -2.56 3.92
CA GLY A 40 -14.22 -2.59 2.46
C GLY A 40 -14.26 -1.21 1.82
N GLU A 41 -14.89 -0.21 2.46
CA GLU A 41 -14.91 1.17 1.97
C GLU A 41 -13.53 1.82 2.02
N LEU A 42 -12.73 1.58 3.06
CA LEU A 42 -11.34 2.05 3.15
C LEU A 42 -10.50 1.47 2.00
N ILE A 43 -10.63 0.17 1.73
CA ILE A 43 -9.92 -0.48 0.63
C ILE A 43 -10.36 0.08 -0.73
N ASN A 44 -11.67 0.02 -1.03
CA ASN A 44 -12.19 0.33 -2.35
C ASN A 44 -12.16 1.82 -2.70
N ASN A 45 -12.49 2.68 -1.73
CA ASN A 45 -12.70 4.11 -1.97
C ASN A 45 -11.47 4.97 -1.64
N LEU A 46 -10.48 4.41 -0.95
CA LEU A 46 -9.24 5.11 -0.61
C LEU A 46 -8.00 4.39 -1.17
N LEU A 47 -7.75 3.15 -0.80
CA LEU A 47 -6.44 2.51 -1.06
C LEU A 47 -6.26 2.10 -2.53
N LEU A 48 -7.30 1.54 -3.16
CA LEU A 48 -7.28 1.24 -4.59
C LEU A 48 -7.15 2.48 -5.46
N LYS A 49 -7.48 3.68 -4.96
CA LYS A 49 -7.26 4.93 -5.70
C LYS A 49 -5.77 5.24 -5.89
N TYR A 50 -4.93 4.91 -4.90
CA TYR A 50 -3.50 5.18 -4.94
C TYR A 50 -2.69 3.99 -5.48
N PHE A 51 -3.14 2.76 -5.22
CA PHE A 51 -2.36 1.55 -5.45
C PHE A 51 -3.01 0.54 -6.41
N GLY A 52 -4.22 0.82 -6.89
CA GLY A 52 -5.00 -0.09 -7.73
C GLY A 52 -4.26 -0.50 -8.99
N ASN A 53 -4.25 -1.81 -9.25
CA ASN A 53 -3.62 -2.44 -10.42
C ASN A 53 -4.32 -3.78 -10.71
N GLU A 54 -4.01 -4.45 -11.81
CA GLU A 54 -4.70 -5.69 -12.22
C GLU A 54 -4.65 -6.82 -11.19
N ILE A 55 -3.63 -6.86 -10.34
CA ILE A 55 -3.48 -7.84 -9.28
C ILE A 55 -4.31 -7.40 -8.06
N LEU A 56 -4.09 -6.18 -7.58
CA LEU A 56 -4.72 -5.68 -6.36
C LEU A 56 -6.24 -5.47 -6.52
N ASN A 57 -6.70 -5.12 -7.72
CA ASN A 57 -8.12 -4.91 -8.03
C ASN A 57 -8.95 -6.21 -8.00
N LYS A 58 -8.31 -7.38 -7.84
CA LYS A 58 -9.02 -8.64 -7.61
C LYS A 58 -9.52 -8.79 -6.18
N LEU A 59 -8.86 -8.11 -5.22
CA LEU A 59 -9.20 -8.19 -3.79
C LEU A 59 -9.29 -9.65 -3.28
N GLU A 60 -8.41 -10.50 -3.79
CA GLU A 60 -8.25 -11.88 -3.33
C GLU A 60 -7.35 -11.91 -2.08
N ASP A 61 -7.39 -13.02 -1.34
CA ASP A 61 -6.58 -13.20 -0.13
C ASP A 61 -5.07 -13.26 -0.39
N SER A 62 -4.67 -13.39 -1.66
CA SER A 62 -3.27 -13.42 -2.07
C SER A 62 -3.05 -12.80 -3.44
N ALA A 63 -1.85 -12.26 -3.67
CA ALA A 63 -1.39 -11.85 -4.97
C ALA A 63 -0.62 -12.99 -5.65
N VAL A 64 -1.00 -13.34 -6.88
CA VAL A 64 -0.30 -14.34 -7.68
C VAL A 64 0.69 -13.66 -8.63
N LEU A 65 1.98 -13.96 -8.46
CA LEU A 65 3.06 -13.47 -9.31
C LEU A 65 3.61 -14.56 -10.22
N ASN A 66 3.57 -14.34 -11.52
CA ASN A 66 4.23 -15.22 -12.49
C ASN A 66 5.70 -14.82 -12.64
N CYS A 67 6.58 -15.55 -11.97
CA CYS A 67 8.03 -15.33 -12.02
C CYS A 67 8.71 -16.44 -12.83
N SER A 68 9.29 -16.10 -13.98
CA SER A 68 10.11 -17.03 -14.79
C SER A 68 11.58 -17.12 -14.34
N ARG A 69 11.93 -16.44 -13.24
CA ARG A 69 13.31 -16.30 -12.74
C ARG A 69 13.67 -17.48 -11.84
N LYS A 70 14.94 -17.93 -11.90
CA LYS A 70 15.49 -19.01 -11.07
C LYS A 70 15.81 -18.60 -9.62
N LYS A 71 15.89 -17.30 -9.34
CA LYS A 71 16.23 -16.76 -8.02
C LYS A 71 15.30 -15.60 -7.68
N ILE A 72 14.75 -15.65 -6.47
CA ILE A 72 13.87 -14.64 -5.90
C ILE A 72 14.54 -14.14 -4.62
N ALA A 73 14.66 -12.83 -4.50
CA ALA A 73 15.00 -12.18 -3.23
C ALA A 73 13.72 -11.64 -2.60
N TYR A 74 13.60 -11.80 -1.29
CA TYR A 74 12.47 -11.35 -0.50
C TYR A 74 13.01 -10.66 0.75
N THR A 75 12.45 -9.48 1.05
CA THR A 75 12.71 -8.74 2.29
C THR A 75 11.41 -8.13 2.78
N THR A 76 11.35 -7.85 4.07
CA THR A 76 10.25 -7.13 4.71
C THR A 76 10.85 -6.31 5.83
N ASP A 77 10.29 -5.12 6.06
CA ASP A 77 10.70 -4.25 7.15
C ASP A 77 9.48 -3.53 7.74
N SER A 78 9.59 -3.08 8.99
CA SER A 78 8.55 -2.34 9.69
C SER A 78 9.06 -0.95 10.07
N PHE A 79 8.28 0.07 9.76
CA PHE A 79 8.68 1.47 9.92
C PHE A 79 7.86 2.13 11.02
N VAL A 80 8.54 2.71 12.03
CA VAL A 80 7.93 3.34 13.22
C VAL A 80 8.54 4.71 13.54
N VAL A 81 8.86 5.49 12.51
CA VAL A 81 9.53 6.79 12.66
C VAL A 81 8.65 7.85 13.32
N ASN A 82 9.25 8.69 14.16
CA ASN A 82 8.62 9.84 14.79
C ASN A 82 9.53 11.08 14.64
N PRO A 83 9.06 12.20 14.06
CA PRO A 83 7.71 12.41 13.51
C PRO A 83 7.45 11.62 12.22
N ILE A 84 6.18 11.30 11.94
CA ILE A 84 5.77 10.59 10.71
C ILE A 84 5.99 11.41 9.43
N PHE A 85 6.05 12.74 9.56
CA PHE A 85 6.42 13.69 8.51
C PHE A 85 7.70 14.40 8.94
N PHE A 86 8.73 14.40 8.10
CA PHE A 86 10.04 14.95 8.43
C PHE A 86 10.66 15.68 7.22
N PRO A 87 11.69 16.52 7.43
CA PRO A 87 12.38 17.16 6.31
C PRO A 87 12.92 16.10 5.32
N GLY A 88 12.41 16.13 4.08
CA GLY A 88 12.83 15.20 3.01
C GLY A 88 11.84 14.07 2.68
N GLY A 89 10.79 13.86 3.49
CA GLY A 89 9.75 12.87 3.18
C GLY A 89 8.80 12.55 4.34
N ASP A 90 8.17 11.40 4.22
CA ASP A 90 7.30 10.83 5.25
C ASP A 90 7.55 9.33 5.44
N ILE A 91 6.89 8.75 6.43
CA ILE A 91 6.94 7.32 6.72
C ILE A 91 6.57 6.44 5.53
N GLY A 92 5.67 6.89 4.64
CA GLY A 92 5.28 6.19 3.42
C GLY A 92 6.44 6.09 2.44
N LYS A 93 7.04 7.22 2.09
CA LYS A 93 8.24 7.27 1.25
C LYS A 93 9.39 6.46 1.85
N LEU A 94 9.63 6.60 3.15
CA LEU A 94 10.68 5.86 3.85
C LEU A 94 10.46 4.34 3.72
N SER A 95 9.22 3.88 3.91
CA SER A 95 8.90 2.44 3.86
C SER A 95 9.18 1.82 2.49
N ILE A 96 8.83 2.53 1.42
CA ILE A 96 9.07 2.09 0.05
C ILE A 96 10.56 2.11 -0.26
N CYS A 97 11.24 3.24 0.01
CA CYS A 97 12.66 3.39 -0.28
C CYS A 97 13.51 2.39 0.51
N GLY A 98 13.25 2.20 1.80
CA GLY A 98 13.97 1.24 2.64
C GLY A 98 13.85 -0.18 2.11
N THR A 99 12.62 -0.64 1.85
CA THR A 99 12.36 -1.99 1.33
C THR A 99 12.99 -2.20 -0.06
N ILE A 100 12.93 -1.20 -0.93
CA ILE A 100 13.58 -1.27 -2.25
C ILE A 100 15.11 -1.33 -2.11
N ASN A 101 15.69 -0.50 -1.22
CA ASN A 101 17.13 -0.47 -0.97
C ASN A 101 17.64 -1.85 -0.52
N ASP A 102 16.93 -2.50 0.40
CA ASP A 102 17.27 -3.85 0.84
C ASP A 102 17.25 -4.85 -0.32
N LEU A 103 16.24 -4.79 -1.20
CA LEU A 103 16.18 -5.68 -2.36
C LEU A 103 17.32 -5.45 -3.35
N VAL A 104 17.63 -4.19 -3.68
CA VAL A 104 18.66 -3.89 -4.70
C VAL A 104 20.08 -4.22 -4.23
N THR A 105 20.33 -4.24 -2.91
CA THR A 105 21.64 -4.70 -2.37
C THR A 105 21.96 -6.14 -2.73
N THR A 106 20.94 -6.97 -3.00
CA THR A 106 21.11 -8.36 -3.44
C THR A 106 21.38 -8.51 -4.95
N GLY A 107 21.40 -7.40 -5.70
CA GLY A 107 21.52 -7.37 -7.15
C GLY A 107 20.23 -7.75 -7.90
N CYS A 108 19.11 -7.89 -7.20
CA CYS A 108 17.82 -8.20 -7.80
C CYS A 108 17.08 -6.93 -8.25
N THR A 109 16.28 -7.04 -9.30
CA THR A 109 15.33 -5.99 -9.71
C THR A 109 14.03 -6.17 -8.92
N PRO A 110 13.56 -5.16 -8.16
CA PRO A 110 12.28 -5.22 -7.48
C PRO A 110 11.14 -5.48 -8.48
N LEU A 111 10.29 -6.45 -8.18
CA LEU A 111 9.12 -6.80 -8.99
C LEU A 111 7.83 -6.24 -8.37
N ALA A 112 7.71 -6.36 -7.06
CA ALA A 112 6.56 -5.93 -6.31
C ALA A 112 6.91 -5.74 -4.83
N ILE A 113 6.03 -5.06 -4.11
CA ILE A 113 6.12 -4.76 -2.69
C ILE A 113 4.76 -5.01 -2.05
N SER A 114 4.74 -5.65 -0.89
CA SER A 114 3.57 -5.65 -0.02
C SER A 114 3.63 -4.46 0.92
N LEU A 115 2.48 -3.88 1.26
CA LEU A 115 2.34 -2.85 2.28
C LEU A 115 1.45 -3.37 3.39
N SER A 116 1.77 -3.04 4.63
CA SER A 116 0.91 -3.30 5.78
C SER A 116 0.72 -2.02 6.57
N PHE A 117 -0.54 -1.66 6.87
CA PHE A 117 -0.86 -0.50 7.68
C PHE A 117 -1.41 -0.92 9.05
N ILE A 118 -0.75 -0.42 10.10
CA ILE A 118 -1.25 -0.43 11.48
C ILE A 118 -1.58 1.03 11.79
N LEU A 119 -2.87 1.33 11.92
CA LEU A 119 -3.37 2.69 12.10
C LEU A 119 -4.11 2.78 13.44
N GLU A 120 -3.84 3.84 14.18
CA GLU A 120 -4.54 4.15 15.43
C GLU A 120 -5.93 4.75 15.13
N GLU A 121 -6.90 4.46 15.99
CA GLU A 121 -8.18 5.17 15.96
C GLU A 121 -7.97 6.67 16.21
N GLY A 122 -8.70 7.51 15.48
CA GLY A 122 -8.52 8.96 15.51
C GLY A 122 -7.45 9.49 14.55
N PHE A 123 -6.67 8.63 13.89
CA PHE A 123 -5.66 9.10 12.93
C PHE A 123 -6.30 9.89 11.77
N PRO A 124 -5.84 11.10 11.44
CA PRO A 124 -6.46 11.91 10.38
C PRO A 124 -6.34 11.25 9.00
N VAL A 125 -7.48 11.07 8.32
CA VAL A 125 -7.52 10.53 6.96
C VAL A 125 -6.84 11.48 5.96
N SER A 126 -6.82 12.78 6.24
CA SER A 126 -6.07 13.78 5.49
C SER A 126 -4.56 13.50 5.50
N ASP A 127 -4.01 13.12 6.65
CA ASP A 127 -2.60 12.78 6.80
C ASP A 127 -2.32 11.39 6.23
N PHE A 128 -3.22 10.43 6.42
CA PHE A 128 -3.11 9.14 5.75
C PHE A 128 -3.03 9.28 4.22
N LYS A 129 -3.88 10.13 3.64
CA LYS A 129 -3.83 10.44 2.20
C LYS A 129 -2.49 11.03 1.75
N LYS A 130 -1.81 11.82 2.59
CA LYS A 130 -0.47 12.34 2.28
C LYS A 130 0.55 11.19 2.20
N ILE A 131 0.55 10.31 3.20
CA ILE A 131 1.42 9.12 3.25
C ILE A 131 1.21 8.24 2.01
N LEU A 132 -0.04 8.03 1.59
CA LEU A 132 -0.38 7.22 0.41
C LEU A 132 0.09 7.82 -0.93
N LEU A 133 0.43 9.10 -0.99
CA LEU A 133 0.98 9.73 -2.20
C LEU A 133 2.45 9.35 -2.44
N LEU A 134 3.15 8.85 -1.42
CA LEU A 134 4.56 8.43 -1.50
C LEU A 134 5.49 9.54 -2.05
N LYS A 135 5.34 10.78 -1.55
CA LYS A 135 6.08 11.96 -2.03
C LYS A 135 7.29 12.31 -1.15
#